data_AF-A0A554IT31-F1
#
_entry.id   AF-A0A554IT31-F1
#
_cell.length_a   1.000
_cell.length_b   1.000
_cell.length_c   1.000
_cell.angle_alpha   90.00
_cell.angle_beta   90.00
_cell.angle_gamma   90.00
#
_symmetry.space_group_name_H-M   'P 1'
#
loop_
_entity.id
_entity.type
_entity.pdbx_description
1 polymer ?
#
loop_
_entity_poly.entity_id
_entity_poly.type
_entity_poly.pdbx_seq_one_letter_code
_entity_poly.pdbx_strand_id
1 'polypeptide(L)'
;MLYTTLSRLDATLYPVRLLTAIFGYNRYFLLRNAVESFFAFGPQGDLLLVDDGSDDRRIVEYLASIEERPGVTVMRTDRTGSGYHGGLYANMNRAIDHAVAGGYSHVFFAQDDVQFLWRDPRFLERAETVFEAYPKVSIVVPFFFRAINIHRVRARYVPEQSVGVWRDPNYGIIDQGVMRVSLIREKGWRFRESENANSAAWKEWGYCLAFLRDPTVGFVPWPQAWRGKQLQGRERKPKREFFLKPLSQEQIEKLQSLPLSEFPLHEDFCLPWGWWCRTPYWFVPDRREYRTMLKEVKGRRWFPWLRAS
;
A
#
# COMPACT_ATOMS: atom_id res chain seq x y z
N MET A 1 11.78 -25.05 -38.51
CA MET A 1 10.81 -23.98 -38.20
C MET A 1 9.84 -24.56 -37.16
N LEU A 2 10.25 -24.54 -35.89
CA LEU A 2 9.56 -25.19 -34.77
C LEU A 2 9.53 -24.21 -33.61
N TYR A 3 8.48 -23.39 -33.52
CA TYR A 3 8.12 -22.63 -32.34
C TYR A 3 6.62 -22.39 -32.34
N THR A 4 5.86 -23.40 -31.93
CA THR A 4 4.49 -23.20 -31.48
C THR A 4 4.14 -24.33 -30.53
N THR A 5 3.45 -24.00 -29.43
CA THR A 5 2.87 -24.88 -28.40
C THR A 5 3.72 -25.15 -27.15
N LEU A 6 4.05 -24.09 -26.39
CA LEU A 6 4.35 -24.17 -24.96
C LEU A 6 3.65 -23.03 -24.20
N SER A 7 2.31 -22.93 -24.29
CA SER A 7 1.57 -21.83 -23.63
C SER A 7 0.39 -22.23 -22.74
N ARG A 8 0.22 -23.51 -22.38
CA ARG A 8 -0.92 -23.92 -21.51
C ARG A 8 -0.66 -25.02 -20.49
N LEU A 9 0.58 -25.42 -20.21
CA LEU A 9 0.86 -26.56 -19.31
C LEU A 9 1.44 -26.23 -17.91
N ASP A 10 1.68 -24.97 -17.55
CA ASP A 10 2.32 -24.65 -16.25
C ASP A 10 1.47 -23.86 -15.24
N ALA A 11 0.23 -23.50 -15.57
CA ALA A 11 -0.64 -22.74 -14.64
C ALA A 11 -1.16 -23.57 -13.45
N THR A 12 -0.90 -24.88 -13.42
CA THR A 12 -1.43 -25.83 -12.43
C THR A 12 -0.39 -26.35 -11.43
N LEU A 13 0.89 -25.98 -11.55
CA LEU A 13 1.96 -26.57 -10.72
C LEU A 13 2.33 -25.78 -9.46
N TYR A 14 1.85 -24.54 -9.32
CA TYR A 14 2.07 -23.75 -8.11
C TYR A 14 0.77 -23.11 -7.63
N PRO A 15 0.34 -23.34 -6.37
CA PRO A 15 -0.80 -22.64 -5.81
C PRO A 15 -0.54 -21.13 -5.85
N VAL A 16 -1.56 -20.34 -6.14
CA VAL A 16 -1.49 -18.88 -6.07
C VAL A 16 -1.16 -18.49 -4.62
N ARG A 17 0.09 -18.09 -4.39
CA ARG A 17 0.62 -17.68 -3.08
C ARG A 17 0.96 -16.19 -3.08
N LEU A 18 0.48 -15.49 -2.06
CA LEU A 18 0.75 -14.08 -1.82
C LEU A 18 1.73 -13.92 -0.66
N LEU A 19 2.78 -13.13 -0.86
CA LEU A 19 3.60 -12.57 0.20
C LEU A 19 3.20 -11.11 0.42
N THR A 20 2.76 -10.75 1.63
CA THR A 20 2.64 -9.33 2.01
C THR A 20 3.92 -8.89 2.67
N ALA A 21 4.60 -7.88 2.12
CA ALA A 21 5.82 -7.31 2.67
C ALA A 21 5.53 -5.96 3.32
N ILE A 22 5.72 -5.86 4.64
CA ILE A 22 5.55 -4.61 5.41
C ILE A 22 6.92 -4.04 5.79
N PHE A 23 7.17 -2.77 5.44
CA PHE A 23 8.44 -2.09 5.71
C PHE A 23 8.32 -1.10 6.88
N GLY A 24 9.22 -1.18 7.86
CA GLY A 24 9.22 -0.33 9.04
C GLY A 24 10.59 0.21 9.44
N TYR A 25 10.59 1.35 10.13
CA TYR A 25 11.78 1.90 10.80
C TYR A 25 11.39 2.86 11.93
N ASN A 26 11.74 2.53 13.18
CA ASN A 26 11.65 3.41 14.35
C ASN A 26 10.30 4.15 14.51
N ARG A 27 9.19 3.48 14.19
CA ARG A 27 7.81 3.98 14.32
C ARG A 27 6.90 2.93 14.95
N TYR A 28 7.16 2.58 16.21
CA TYR A 28 6.56 1.44 16.91
C TYR A 28 5.04 1.32 16.75
N PHE A 29 4.28 2.37 17.09
CA PHE A 29 2.82 2.28 17.04
C PHE A 29 2.25 2.16 15.62
N LEU A 30 2.92 2.74 14.62
CA LEU A 30 2.52 2.62 13.22
C LEU A 30 2.79 1.21 12.71
N LEU A 31 4.02 0.70 12.91
CA LEU A 31 4.40 -0.66 12.53
C LEU A 31 3.46 -1.70 13.15
N ARG A 32 3.23 -1.62 14.47
CA ARG A 32 2.30 -2.50 15.18
C ARG A 32 0.88 -2.39 14.62
N ASN A 33 0.40 -1.18 14.31
CA ASN A 33 -0.92 -1.01 13.72
C ASN A 33 -1.03 -1.65 12.32
N ALA A 34 -0.05 -1.45 11.46
CA ALA A 34 -0.02 -2.06 10.13
C ALA A 34 -0.02 -3.59 10.21
N VAL A 35 0.83 -4.16 11.08
CA VAL A 35 0.95 -5.62 11.27
C VAL A 35 -0.30 -6.23 11.91
N GLU A 36 -0.80 -5.67 13.01
CA GLU A 36 -2.00 -6.24 13.65
C GLU A 36 -3.25 -6.07 12.78
N SER A 37 -3.37 -4.98 12.04
CA SER A 37 -4.48 -4.82 11.09
C SER A 37 -4.36 -5.76 9.89
N PHE A 38 -3.14 -6.12 9.46
CA PHE A 38 -2.95 -7.18 8.48
C PHE A 38 -3.45 -8.53 9.00
N PHE A 39 -3.17 -8.91 10.25
CA PHE A 39 -3.70 -10.17 10.80
C PHE A 39 -5.23 -10.19 10.89
N ALA A 40 -5.83 -9.06 11.26
CA ALA A 40 -7.28 -8.94 11.34
C ALA A 40 -7.94 -8.90 9.95
N PHE A 41 -7.43 -8.06 9.05
CA PHE A 41 -8.13 -7.62 7.84
C PHE A 41 -7.34 -7.77 6.55
N GLY A 42 -6.07 -8.16 6.63
CA GLY A 42 -5.22 -8.39 5.46
C GLY A 42 -5.70 -9.55 4.58
N PRO A 43 -5.24 -9.59 3.33
CA PRO A 43 -5.49 -10.72 2.45
C PRO A 43 -4.82 -11.99 2.99
N GLN A 44 -5.35 -13.16 2.62
CA GLN A 44 -4.72 -14.43 2.94
C GLN A 44 -3.36 -14.57 2.24
N GLY A 45 -2.32 -14.92 3.00
CA GLY A 45 -0.96 -15.07 2.51
C GLY A 45 0.05 -15.09 3.65
N ASP A 46 1.32 -15.22 3.28
CA ASP A 46 2.44 -15.12 4.22
C ASP A 46 2.81 -13.64 4.44
N LEU A 47 3.39 -13.32 5.59
CA LEU A 47 3.86 -11.99 5.96
C LEU A 47 5.38 -11.96 6.03
N LEU A 48 6.00 -11.05 5.28
CA LEU A 48 7.38 -10.65 5.47
C LEU A 48 7.43 -9.26 6.11
N LEU A 49 7.99 -9.16 7.31
CA LEU A 49 8.25 -7.89 7.96
C LEU A 49 9.71 -7.52 7.74
N VAL A 50 9.98 -6.38 7.10
CA VAL A 50 11.35 -5.90 6.86
C VAL A 50 11.61 -4.65 7.68
N ASP A 51 12.49 -4.78 8.67
CA ASP A 51 12.91 -3.71 9.57
C ASP A 51 14.26 -3.12 9.14
N ASP A 52 14.30 -1.80 8.92
CA ASP A 52 15.50 -1.06 8.45
C ASP A 52 16.48 -0.74 9.59
N GLY A 53 16.70 -1.70 10.49
CA GLY A 53 17.63 -1.56 11.60
C GLY A 53 17.13 -0.63 12.71
N SER A 54 15.89 -0.85 13.17
CA SER A 54 15.32 -0.10 14.30
C SER A 54 16.10 -0.36 15.59
N ASP A 55 16.31 0.70 16.37
CA ASP A 55 16.95 0.66 17.69
C ASP A 55 15.96 0.93 18.84
N ASP A 56 14.70 1.23 18.53
CA ASP A 56 13.62 1.31 19.52
C ASP A 56 13.38 -0.07 20.16
N ARG A 57 13.65 -0.16 21.47
CA ARG A 57 13.48 -1.39 22.26
C ARG A 57 12.08 -2.01 22.11
N ARG A 58 11.04 -1.17 21.98
CA ARG A 58 9.65 -1.63 21.80
C ARG A 58 9.47 -2.35 20.46
N ILE A 59 10.13 -1.88 19.42
CA ILE A 59 10.12 -2.54 18.09
C ILE A 59 10.88 -3.86 18.19
N VAL A 60 12.09 -3.86 18.75
CA VAL A 60 12.88 -5.10 18.89
C VAL A 60 12.10 -6.20 19.62
N GLU A 61 11.51 -5.86 20.76
CA GLU A 61 10.67 -6.77 21.55
C GLU A 61 9.44 -7.25 20.75
N TYR A 62 8.77 -6.34 20.03
CA TYR A 62 7.60 -6.68 19.23
C TYR A 62 7.93 -7.59 18.04
N LEU A 63 9.01 -7.28 17.31
CA LEU A 63 9.49 -8.08 16.19
C LEU A 63 9.80 -9.52 16.63
N ALA A 64 10.45 -9.69 17.79
CA ALA A 64 10.69 -11.01 18.36
C ALA A 64 9.38 -11.77 18.65
N SER A 65 8.38 -11.09 19.23
CA SER A 65 7.07 -11.74 19.51
C SER A 65 6.27 -12.11 18.26
N ILE A 66 6.44 -11.35 17.17
CA ILE A 66 5.70 -11.55 15.92
C ILE A 66 6.27 -12.70 15.08
N GLU A 67 7.58 -12.91 15.16
CA GLU A 67 8.28 -13.99 14.45
C GLU A 67 7.83 -15.40 14.89
N GLU A 68 7.24 -15.52 16.09
CA GLU A 68 6.66 -16.78 16.60
C GLU A 68 5.30 -17.12 15.94
N ARG A 69 4.67 -16.18 15.21
CA ARG A 69 3.37 -16.41 14.59
C ARG A 69 3.53 -17.21 13.28
N PRO A 70 2.64 -18.19 12.99
CA PRO A 70 2.68 -18.95 11.75
C PRO A 70 2.58 -18.06 10.50
N GLY A 71 3.33 -18.41 9.45
CA GLY A 71 3.32 -17.67 8.18
C GLY A 71 4.02 -16.32 8.22
N VAL A 72 4.79 -16.02 9.28
CA VAL A 72 5.54 -14.78 9.42
C VAL A 72 7.03 -15.03 9.25
N THR A 73 7.69 -14.12 8.53
CA THR A 73 9.16 -14.00 8.51
C THR A 73 9.54 -12.57 8.87
N VAL A 74 10.52 -12.40 9.75
CA VAL A 74 11.06 -11.09 10.09
C VAL A 74 12.48 -10.96 9.56
N MET A 75 12.70 -10.00 8.65
CA MET A 75 14.01 -9.65 8.12
C MET A 75 14.49 -8.35 8.76
N ARG A 76 15.54 -8.44 9.56
CA ARG A 76 16.20 -7.28 10.18
C ARG A 76 17.43 -6.95 9.35
N THR A 77 17.56 -5.72 8.90
CA THR A 77 18.72 -5.29 8.10
C THR A 77 19.57 -4.31 8.89
N ASP A 78 20.87 -4.29 8.63
CA ASP A 78 21.67 -3.14 9.01
C ASP A 78 21.11 -1.90 8.29
N ARG A 79 21.08 -0.76 8.99
CA ARG A 79 20.60 0.49 8.43
C ARG A 79 21.35 0.79 7.13
N THR A 80 20.67 0.66 6.00
CA THR A 80 21.28 0.83 4.68
C THR A 80 20.70 2.07 4.00
N GLY A 81 21.54 2.94 3.43
CA GLY A 81 21.08 4.09 2.66
C GLY A 81 21.19 5.45 3.35
N SER A 82 21.67 6.45 2.58
CA SER A 82 21.89 7.84 3.04
C SER A 82 20.89 8.85 2.45
N GLY A 83 19.97 8.38 1.59
CA GLY A 83 19.04 9.20 0.79
C GLY A 83 17.72 9.56 1.48
N TYR A 84 16.83 10.23 0.75
CA TYR A 84 15.56 10.76 1.24
C TYR A 84 14.60 9.68 1.78
N HIS A 85 14.60 8.50 1.16
CA HIS A 85 13.77 7.35 1.53
C HIS A 85 14.49 6.34 2.46
N GLY A 86 15.69 6.67 2.97
CA GLY A 86 16.48 5.74 3.79
C GLY A 86 16.80 4.44 3.04
N GLY A 87 16.59 3.29 3.69
CA GLY A 87 16.79 1.95 3.14
C GLY A 87 15.58 1.34 2.43
N LEU A 88 14.47 2.06 2.30
CA LEU A 88 13.19 1.53 1.78
C LEU A 88 13.37 0.72 0.48
N TYR A 89 13.93 1.31 -0.57
CA TYR A 89 14.04 0.62 -1.86
C TYR A 89 15.01 -0.57 -1.84
N ALA A 90 16.08 -0.50 -1.03
CA ALA A 90 16.95 -1.65 -0.80
C ALA A 90 16.17 -2.78 -0.10
N ASN A 91 15.33 -2.45 0.88
CA ASN A 91 14.47 -3.39 1.58
C ASN A 91 13.36 -3.98 0.69
N MET A 92 12.78 -3.17 -0.20
CA MET A 92 11.84 -3.66 -1.20
C MET A 92 12.50 -4.65 -2.17
N ASN A 93 13.75 -4.40 -2.57
CA ASN A 93 14.50 -5.35 -3.39
C ASN A 93 14.79 -6.67 -2.66
N ARG A 94 15.10 -6.63 -1.35
CA ARG A 94 15.22 -7.84 -0.52
C ARG A 94 13.90 -8.62 -0.42
N ALA A 95 12.77 -7.91 -0.32
CA ALA A 95 11.45 -8.54 -0.35
C ALA A 95 11.15 -9.19 -1.71
N ILE A 96 11.57 -8.58 -2.83
CA ILE A 96 11.51 -9.23 -4.15
C ILE A 96 12.34 -10.52 -4.15
N ASP A 97 13.58 -10.48 -3.66
CA ASP A 97 14.45 -11.65 -3.63
C ASP A 97 13.84 -12.78 -2.80
N HIS A 98 13.27 -12.46 -1.64
CA HIS A 98 12.55 -13.41 -0.81
C HIS A 98 11.31 -13.98 -1.53
N ALA A 99 10.52 -13.13 -2.19
CA ALA A 99 9.34 -13.56 -2.94
C ALA A 99 9.71 -14.52 -4.10
N VAL A 100 10.78 -14.20 -4.84
CA VAL A 100 11.27 -15.02 -5.95
C VAL A 100 11.82 -16.35 -5.44
N ALA A 101 12.67 -16.34 -4.40
CA ALA A 101 13.26 -17.54 -3.83
C ALA A 101 12.20 -18.46 -3.17
N GLY A 102 11.18 -17.87 -2.53
CA GLY A 102 10.09 -18.60 -1.88
C GLY A 102 9.02 -19.13 -2.82
N GLY A 103 9.14 -18.90 -4.14
CA GLY A 103 8.18 -19.37 -5.15
C GLY A 103 6.81 -18.71 -5.03
N TYR A 104 6.74 -17.47 -4.56
CA TYR A 104 5.48 -16.74 -4.46
C TYR A 104 5.01 -16.31 -5.85
N SER A 105 3.69 -16.32 -6.07
CA SER A 105 3.08 -15.80 -7.29
C SER A 105 2.96 -14.28 -7.27
N HIS A 106 2.77 -13.72 -6.07
CA HIS A 106 2.50 -12.31 -5.85
C HIS A 106 3.25 -11.76 -4.65
N VAL A 107 3.59 -10.48 -4.73
CA VAL A 107 4.09 -9.71 -3.60
C VAL A 107 3.24 -8.44 -3.44
N PHE A 108 2.73 -8.20 -2.23
CA PHE A 108 2.05 -6.96 -1.85
C PHE A 108 2.96 -6.13 -0.96
N PHE A 109 3.47 -5.03 -1.50
CA PHE A 109 4.23 -4.04 -0.74
C PHE A 109 3.33 -3.10 0.06
N ALA A 110 3.62 -2.93 1.35
CA ALA A 110 2.98 -1.99 2.25
C ALA A 110 4.00 -1.34 3.20
N GLN A 111 3.75 -0.12 3.64
CA GLN A 111 4.59 0.58 4.62
C GLN A 111 3.94 0.57 6.00
N ASP A 112 4.72 0.84 7.04
CA ASP A 112 4.24 0.90 8.44
C ASP A 112 3.14 1.96 8.70
N ASP A 113 2.94 2.93 7.79
CA ASP A 113 1.99 4.03 7.95
C ASP A 113 0.61 3.75 7.34
N VAL A 114 0.31 2.48 7.08
CA VAL A 114 -0.99 2.03 6.56
C VAL A 114 -1.78 1.22 7.59
N GLN A 115 -3.06 1.01 7.28
CA GLN A 115 -3.93 0.12 8.02
C GLN A 115 -4.84 -0.64 7.05
N PHE A 116 -4.95 -1.95 7.25
CA PHE A 116 -5.98 -2.75 6.59
C PHE A 116 -7.32 -2.55 7.30
N LEU A 117 -8.38 -2.24 6.57
CA LEU A 117 -9.65 -1.78 7.14
C LEU A 117 -10.76 -2.82 7.09
N TRP A 118 -10.67 -3.77 6.17
CA TRP A 118 -11.59 -4.90 6.05
C TRP A 118 -10.95 -6.01 5.22
N ARG A 119 -11.37 -7.26 5.46
CA ARG A 119 -10.88 -8.42 4.73
C ARG A 119 -11.71 -8.67 3.49
N ASP A 120 -11.04 -8.62 2.34
CA ASP A 120 -11.64 -9.06 1.10
C ASP A 120 -11.13 -10.45 0.70
N PRO A 121 -11.96 -11.50 0.76
CA PRO A 121 -11.54 -12.85 0.42
C PRO A 121 -11.23 -13.03 -1.08
N ARG A 122 -11.66 -12.10 -1.93
CA ARG A 122 -11.45 -12.11 -3.39
C ARG A 122 -10.40 -11.10 -3.83
N PHE A 123 -9.65 -10.49 -2.91
CA PHE A 123 -8.64 -9.48 -3.23
C PHE A 123 -7.67 -9.95 -4.33
N LEU A 124 -7.09 -11.13 -4.15
CA LEU A 124 -6.07 -11.66 -5.06
C LEU A 124 -6.67 -12.09 -6.40
N GLU A 125 -7.86 -12.69 -6.38
CA GLU A 125 -8.63 -13.04 -7.59
C GLU A 125 -8.93 -11.80 -8.45
N ARG A 126 -9.33 -10.68 -7.82
CA ARG A 126 -9.57 -9.43 -8.53
C ARG A 126 -8.29 -8.80 -9.06
N ALA A 127 -7.20 -8.84 -8.29
CA ALA A 127 -5.91 -8.38 -8.78
C ALA A 127 -5.48 -9.18 -10.02
N GLU A 128 -5.66 -10.51 -10.00
CA GLU A 128 -5.39 -11.37 -11.15
C GLU A 128 -6.27 -11.04 -12.35
N THR A 129 -7.57 -10.83 -12.14
CA THR A 129 -8.50 -10.42 -13.20
C THR A 129 -8.02 -9.13 -13.88
N VAL A 130 -7.47 -8.18 -13.12
CA VAL A 130 -6.92 -6.93 -13.66
C VAL A 130 -5.66 -7.19 -14.48
N PHE A 131 -4.72 -7.99 -13.99
CA PHE A 131 -3.50 -8.31 -14.72
C PHE A 131 -3.74 -9.13 -16.00
N GLU A 132 -4.75 -9.99 -16.01
CA GLU A 132 -5.18 -10.74 -17.19
C GLU A 132 -5.84 -9.84 -18.24
N ALA A 133 -6.77 -9.00 -17.82
CA ALA A 133 -7.46 -8.07 -18.74
C ALA A 133 -6.53 -6.97 -19.26
N TYR A 134 -5.55 -6.55 -18.44
CA TYR A 134 -4.60 -5.50 -18.78
C TYR A 134 -3.15 -5.95 -18.50
N PRO A 135 -2.52 -6.71 -19.42
CA PRO A 135 -1.15 -7.22 -19.26
C PRO A 135 -0.06 -6.16 -19.08
N LYS A 136 -0.40 -4.89 -19.33
CA LYS A 136 0.44 -3.71 -19.13
C LYS A 136 0.16 -2.98 -17.81
N VAL A 137 -0.51 -3.63 -16.86
CA VAL A 137 -0.56 -3.16 -15.47
C VAL A 137 0.62 -3.77 -14.71
N SER A 138 1.46 -2.93 -14.11
CA SER A 138 2.62 -3.34 -13.32
C SER A 138 2.26 -3.70 -11.88
N ILE A 139 1.30 -2.95 -11.32
CA ILE A 139 0.92 -3.00 -9.91
C ILE A 139 -0.57 -2.68 -9.77
N VAL A 140 -1.25 -3.43 -8.90
CA VAL A 140 -2.64 -3.20 -8.50
C VAL A 140 -2.67 -2.61 -7.08
N VAL A 141 -3.40 -1.52 -6.90
CA VAL A 141 -3.32 -0.66 -5.73
C VAL A 141 -4.66 -0.68 -4.96
N PRO A 142 -4.75 -1.31 -3.78
CA PRO A 142 -5.97 -1.39 -2.98
C PRO A 142 -6.15 -0.22 -1.99
N PHE A 143 -5.74 0.99 -2.37
CA PHE A 143 -5.70 2.13 -1.46
C PHE A 143 -6.85 3.11 -1.71
N PHE A 144 -7.43 3.63 -0.63
CA PHE A 144 -8.41 4.73 -0.72
C PHE A 144 -7.77 5.99 -1.31
N PHE A 145 -8.55 6.71 -2.13
CA PHE A 145 -8.11 7.97 -2.71
C PHE A 145 -8.11 9.08 -1.66
N ARG A 146 -7.07 9.91 -1.63
CA ARG A 146 -6.99 11.03 -0.68
C ARG A 146 -7.77 12.23 -1.23
N ALA A 147 -8.71 12.80 -0.47
CA ALA A 147 -9.50 13.94 -0.94
C ALA A 147 -8.62 15.14 -1.36
N ILE A 148 -7.47 15.34 -0.71
CA ILE A 148 -6.49 16.40 -1.06
C ILE A 148 -6.00 16.31 -2.53
N ASN A 149 -6.07 15.14 -3.15
CA ASN A 149 -5.62 14.92 -4.53
C ASN A 149 -6.77 14.72 -5.53
N ILE A 150 -8.03 14.83 -5.11
CA ILE A 150 -9.17 14.37 -5.93
C ILE A 150 -9.29 15.11 -7.28
N HIS A 151 -8.92 16.38 -7.34
CA HIS A 151 -8.92 17.14 -8.59
C HIS A 151 -7.92 16.56 -9.61
N ARG A 152 -6.73 16.16 -9.14
CA ARG A 152 -5.73 15.53 -10.00
C ARG A 152 -6.14 14.12 -10.41
N VAL A 153 -6.73 13.37 -9.48
CA VAL A 153 -7.22 12.02 -9.73
C VAL A 153 -8.28 12.06 -10.83
N ARG A 154 -9.32 12.90 -10.70
CA ARG A 154 -10.40 13.03 -11.70
C ARG A 154 -9.92 13.39 -13.11
N ALA A 155 -8.87 14.19 -13.21
CA ALA A 155 -8.34 14.62 -14.50
C ALA A 155 -7.43 13.57 -15.17
N ARG A 156 -6.96 12.57 -14.41
CA ARG A 156 -5.85 11.69 -14.81
C ARG A 156 -6.24 10.23 -14.93
N TYR A 157 -7.19 9.77 -14.11
CA TYR A 157 -7.51 8.36 -13.94
C TYR A 157 -8.60 7.95 -14.91
N VAL A 158 -8.38 6.82 -15.60
CA VAL A 158 -9.29 6.28 -16.61
C VAL A 158 -10.06 5.10 -15.99
N PRO A 159 -11.40 5.19 -15.86
CA PRO A 159 -12.19 4.10 -15.32
C PRO A 159 -12.30 2.93 -16.31
N GLU A 160 -12.11 1.71 -15.81
CA GLU A 160 -12.27 0.47 -16.57
C GLU A 160 -13.38 -0.39 -15.95
N GLN A 161 -14.59 -0.27 -16.50
CA GLN A 161 -15.79 -0.90 -15.92
C GLN A 161 -15.73 -2.43 -15.91
N SER A 162 -15.11 -3.05 -16.92
CA SER A 162 -15.07 -4.50 -17.08
C SER A 162 -14.37 -5.24 -15.92
N VAL A 163 -13.44 -4.58 -15.23
CA VAL A 163 -12.67 -5.17 -14.13
C VAL A 163 -12.71 -4.35 -12.83
N GLY A 164 -13.47 -3.26 -12.81
CA GLY A 164 -13.64 -2.46 -11.59
C GLY A 164 -12.36 -1.78 -11.10
N VAL A 165 -11.68 -1.04 -11.98
CA VAL A 165 -10.47 -0.27 -11.61
C VAL A 165 -10.46 1.12 -12.20
N TRP A 166 -9.58 1.97 -11.66
CA TRP A 166 -9.09 3.16 -12.34
C TRP A 166 -7.63 2.98 -12.73
N ARG A 167 -7.32 3.07 -14.02
CA ARG A 167 -5.93 3.03 -14.51
C ARG A 167 -5.34 4.44 -14.53
N ASP A 168 -4.06 4.52 -14.23
CA ASP A 168 -3.28 5.75 -14.38
C ASP A 168 -2.23 5.54 -15.47
N PRO A 169 -2.52 5.92 -16.74
CA PRO A 169 -1.59 5.70 -17.85
C PRO A 169 -0.30 6.54 -17.71
N ASN A 170 -0.27 7.52 -16.80
CA ASN A 170 0.84 8.43 -16.63
C ASN A 170 1.84 7.99 -15.56
N TYR A 171 1.54 6.94 -14.79
CA TYR A 171 2.45 6.38 -13.79
C TYR A 171 2.72 4.90 -14.01
N GLY A 172 3.99 4.54 -13.99
CA GLY A 172 4.43 3.18 -14.22
C GLY A 172 4.38 2.28 -12.98
N ILE A 173 4.64 2.81 -11.77
CA ILE A 173 4.62 2.04 -10.51
C ILE A 173 4.59 2.98 -9.31
N ILE A 174 4.07 2.54 -8.17
CA ILE A 174 4.25 3.16 -6.84
C ILE A 174 4.87 2.15 -5.87
N ASP A 175 5.28 2.61 -4.69
CA ASP A 175 5.95 1.78 -3.69
C ASP A 175 5.01 0.88 -2.86
N GLN A 176 3.70 0.89 -3.15
CA GLN A 176 2.70 0.13 -2.40
C GLN A 176 1.61 -0.45 -3.29
N GLY A 177 1.29 -1.72 -3.10
CA GLY A 177 0.36 -2.47 -3.94
C GLY A 177 0.88 -3.86 -4.29
N VAL A 178 0.06 -4.63 -5.00
CA VAL A 178 0.37 -6.02 -5.38
C VAL A 178 0.94 -6.09 -6.79
N MET A 179 1.99 -6.89 -6.96
CA MET A 179 2.65 -7.17 -8.23
C MET A 179 2.75 -8.68 -8.46
N ARG A 180 2.70 -9.08 -9.72
CA ARG A 180 3.07 -10.44 -10.15
C ARG A 180 4.58 -10.65 -10.04
N VAL A 181 4.99 -11.69 -9.34
CA VAL A 181 6.41 -12.07 -9.23
C VAL A 181 6.96 -12.51 -10.60
N SER A 182 6.13 -13.15 -11.43
CA SER A 182 6.48 -13.51 -12.81
C SER A 182 6.87 -12.28 -13.64
N LEU A 183 6.12 -11.18 -13.52
CA LEU A 183 6.42 -9.93 -14.22
C LEU A 183 7.72 -9.29 -13.72
N ILE A 184 7.95 -9.31 -12.40
CA ILE A 184 9.22 -8.83 -11.82
C ILE A 184 10.40 -9.62 -12.39
N ARG A 185 10.29 -10.95 -12.46
CA ARG A 185 11.32 -11.82 -13.05
C ARG A 185 11.53 -11.58 -14.53
N GLU A 186 10.45 -11.50 -15.31
CA GLU A 186 10.50 -11.25 -16.76
C GLU A 186 11.26 -9.94 -17.08
N LYS A 187 11.02 -8.89 -16.30
CA LYS A 187 11.66 -7.59 -16.50
C LYS A 187 13.01 -7.42 -15.81
N GLY A 188 13.42 -8.38 -14.97
CA GLY A 188 14.56 -8.19 -14.06
C GLY A 188 14.39 -6.95 -13.18
N TRP A 189 13.15 -6.65 -12.76
CA TRP A 189 12.83 -5.39 -12.09
C TRP A 189 13.46 -5.28 -10.70
N ARG A 190 13.99 -4.08 -10.41
CA ARG A 190 14.46 -3.66 -9.09
C ARG A 190 14.05 -2.22 -8.83
N PHE A 191 13.67 -1.91 -7.59
CA PHE A 191 13.47 -0.54 -7.15
C PHE A 191 14.79 0.23 -7.21
N ARG A 192 14.73 1.38 -7.86
CA ARG A 192 15.78 2.38 -8.08
C ARG A 192 15.72 3.47 -7.01
N GLU A 193 16.60 4.46 -7.07
CA GLU A 193 16.83 5.49 -6.07
C GLU A 193 15.67 6.47 -5.82
N SER A 194 14.67 6.55 -6.70
CA SER A 194 13.55 7.48 -6.56
C SER A 194 12.25 6.98 -7.18
N GLU A 195 11.12 7.46 -6.66
CA GLU A 195 9.79 7.16 -7.21
C GLU A 195 9.66 7.57 -8.69
N ASN A 196 10.26 8.70 -9.08
CA ASN A 196 10.28 9.16 -10.47
C ASN A 196 11.10 8.22 -11.36
N ALA A 197 12.29 7.80 -10.94
CA ALA A 197 13.10 6.84 -11.68
C ALA A 197 12.38 5.48 -11.80
N ASN A 198 11.69 5.08 -10.74
CA ASN A 198 10.89 3.86 -10.73
C ASN A 198 9.75 3.94 -11.74
N SER A 199 8.93 4.98 -11.68
CA SER A 199 7.79 5.20 -12.57
C SER A 199 8.23 5.36 -14.03
N ALA A 200 9.32 6.08 -14.30
CA ALA A 200 9.84 6.27 -15.66
C ALA A 200 10.22 4.94 -16.32
N ALA A 201 10.92 4.05 -15.61
CA ALA A 201 11.36 2.77 -16.14
C ALA A 201 10.20 1.87 -16.58
N TRP A 202 9.14 1.80 -15.78
CA TRP A 202 7.94 1.04 -16.15
C TRP A 202 7.19 1.66 -17.33
N LYS A 203 7.18 2.99 -17.43
CA LYS A 203 6.57 3.69 -18.57
C LYS A 203 7.33 3.48 -19.87
N GLU A 204 8.66 3.38 -19.83
CA GLU A 204 9.47 3.03 -21.00
C GLU A 204 9.07 1.65 -21.56
N TRP A 205 8.61 0.73 -20.69
CA TRP A 205 8.08 -0.58 -21.10
C TRP A 205 6.58 -0.59 -21.45
N GLY A 206 5.94 0.58 -21.41
CA GLY A 206 4.51 0.79 -21.68
C GLY A 206 3.59 0.32 -20.56
N TYR A 207 4.09 0.17 -19.33
CA TYR A 207 3.27 -0.23 -18.19
C TYR A 207 2.66 0.96 -17.47
N CYS A 208 1.53 0.70 -16.82
CA CYS A 208 0.79 1.62 -15.98
C CYS A 208 0.41 0.95 -14.65
N LEU A 209 -0.15 1.71 -13.71
CA LEU A 209 -0.76 1.16 -12.49
C LEU A 209 -2.29 1.17 -12.56
N ALA A 210 -2.93 0.37 -11.71
CA ALA A 210 -4.38 0.32 -11.57
C ALA A 210 -4.79 0.37 -10.09
N PHE A 211 -5.76 1.22 -9.75
CA PHE A 211 -6.38 1.29 -8.42
C PHE A 211 -7.67 0.48 -8.40
N LEU A 212 -7.84 -0.39 -7.42
CA LEU A 212 -9.07 -1.17 -7.25
C LEU A 212 -10.25 -0.26 -6.88
N ARG A 213 -11.44 -0.60 -7.41
CA ARG A 213 -12.72 0.02 -6.99
C ARG A 213 -12.98 -0.13 -5.51
N ASP A 214 -12.67 -1.32 -4.97
CA ASP A 214 -12.97 -1.72 -3.60
C ASP A 214 -11.66 -1.77 -2.80
N PRO A 215 -11.08 -0.61 -2.40
CA PRO A 215 -9.84 -0.56 -1.63
C PRO A 215 -10.03 -1.15 -0.23
N THR A 216 -8.97 -1.78 0.28
CA THR A 216 -8.94 -2.41 1.61
C THR A 216 -7.95 -1.74 2.56
N VAL A 217 -7.11 -0.82 2.04
CA VAL A 217 -6.01 -0.21 2.80
C VAL A 217 -6.13 1.30 2.84
N GLY A 218 -6.07 1.87 4.05
CA GLY A 218 -6.05 3.30 4.30
C GLY A 218 -4.74 3.75 4.94
N PHE A 219 -4.24 4.91 4.54
CA PHE A 219 -3.11 5.55 5.22
C PHE A 219 -3.52 6.05 6.60
N VAL A 220 -2.70 5.86 7.62
CA VAL A 220 -2.91 6.49 8.93
C VAL A 220 -2.60 8.00 8.79
N PRO A 221 -3.57 8.90 9.03
CA PRO A 221 -3.31 10.32 8.93
C PRO A 221 -2.35 10.78 10.03
N TRP A 222 -1.64 11.88 9.76
CA TRP A 222 -0.65 12.45 10.68
C TRP A 222 0.51 11.50 11.01
N PRO A 223 1.16 10.86 10.02
CA PRO A 223 2.26 9.98 10.35
C PRO A 223 3.47 10.80 10.78
N GLN A 224 4.10 10.33 11.84
CA GLN A 224 5.50 10.60 12.08
C GLN A 224 6.29 10.00 10.90
N ALA A 225 7.26 10.73 10.34
CA ALA A 225 8.00 10.27 9.17
C ALA A 225 9.48 10.59 9.30
N TRP A 226 10.34 9.63 8.95
CA TRP A 226 11.76 9.86 8.77
C TRP A 226 11.99 10.55 7.41
N ARG A 227 12.48 11.79 7.42
CA ARG A 227 12.80 12.56 6.21
C ARG A 227 14.12 13.29 6.37
N GLY A 228 15.02 13.15 5.39
CA GLY A 228 16.33 13.80 5.43
C GLY A 228 17.14 13.44 6.69
N LYS A 229 17.08 12.17 7.11
CA LYS A 229 17.72 11.62 8.33
C LYS A 229 17.19 12.17 9.66
N GLN A 230 16.08 12.89 9.66
CA GLN A 230 15.42 13.37 10.88
C GLN A 230 14.01 12.84 10.98
N LEU A 231 13.60 12.50 12.20
CA LEU A 231 12.23 12.14 12.50
C LEU A 231 11.38 13.40 12.61
N GLN A 232 10.41 13.54 11.71
CA GLN A 232 9.48 14.67 11.68
C GLN A 232 8.11 14.25 12.20
N GLY A 233 7.45 15.16 12.92
CA GLY A 233 6.17 14.89 13.57
C GLY A 233 6.34 14.38 15.00
N ARG A 234 5.22 14.02 15.63
CA ARG A 234 5.18 13.45 16.98
C ARG A 234 4.60 12.04 16.89
N GLU A 235 5.23 11.10 17.59
CA GLU A 235 4.66 9.77 17.78
C GLU A 235 3.25 9.90 18.38
N ARG A 236 2.31 9.11 17.86
CA ARG A 236 0.98 8.99 18.43
C ARG A 236 0.75 7.54 18.83
N LYS A 237 0.09 7.36 19.96
CA LYS A 237 -0.41 6.06 20.41
C LYS A 237 -1.89 5.94 20.02
N PRO A 238 -2.35 4.82 19.44
CA PRO A 238 -3.78 4.61 19.21
C PRO A 238 -4.51 4.57 20.56
N LYS A 239 -5.67 5.24 20.64
CA LYS A 239 -6.52 5.22 21.84
C LYS A 239 -7.55 4.08 21.83
N ARG A 240 -7.65 3.38 20.70
CA ARG A 240 -8.45 2.19 20.46
C ARG A 240 -7.51 1.10 19.93
N GLU A 241 -8.09 -0.02 19.50
CA GLU A 241 -7.31 -1.14 18.97
C GLU A 241 -6.44 -0.74 17.77
N PHE A 242 -7.00 0.08 16.86
CA PHE A 242 -6.34 0.61 15.68
C PHE A 242 -6.42 2.15 15.62
N PHE A 243 -5.65 2.77 14.73
CA PHE A 243 -5.77 4.22 14.46
C PHE A 243 -7.04 4.57 13.70
N LEU A 244 -7.45 3.74 12.74
CA LEU A 244 -8.66 3.95 11.96
C LEU A 244 -9.71 2.91 12.37
N LYS A 245 -10.98 3.27 12.28
CA LYS A 245 -12.07 2.35 12.55
C LYS A 245 -12.13 1.31 11.41
N PRO A 246 -12.10 0.00 11.69
CA PRO A 246 -12.40 -1.00 10.66
C PRO A 246 -13.76 -0.72 10.02
N LEU A 247 -13.93 -1.07 8.74
CA LEU A 247 -15.22 -0.85 8.08
C LEU A 247 -16.28 -1.78 8.66
N SER A 248 -17.47 -1.23 8.90
CA SER A 248 -18.66 -2.06 9.15
C SER A 248 -19.14 -2.71 7.86
N GLN A 249 -20.00 -3.73 7.99
CA GLN A 249 -20.64 -4.37 6.85
C GLN A 249 -21.41 -3.37 5.97
N GLU A 250 -22.15 -2.45 6.58
CA GLU A 250 -22.85 -1.36 5.87
C GLU A 250 -21.88 -0.46 5.08
N GLN A 251 -20.71 -0.14 5.65
CA GLN A 251 -19.69 0.65 4.95
C GLN A 251 -19.06 -0.13 3.79
N ILE A 252 -18.88 -1.45 3.92
CA ILE A 252 -18.38 -2.32 2.84
C ILE A 252 -19.40 -2.38 1.70
N GLU A 253 -20.69 -2.58 2.01
CA GLU A 253 -21.77 -2.58 1.01
C GLU A 253 -21.89 -1.24 0.30
N LYS A 254 -21.79 -0.13 1.05
CA LYS A 254 -21.72 1.21 0.47
C LYS A 254 -20.51 1.37 -0.45
N LEU A 255 -19.33 0.89 -0.03
CA LEU A 255 -18.11 0.95 -0.84
C LEU A 255 -18.27 0.19 -2.16
N GLN A 256 -18.75 -1.05 -2.09
CA GLN A 256 -18.90 -1.96 -3.22
C GLN A 256 -20.00 -1.53 -4.20
N SER A 257 -20.96 -0.73 -3.75
CA SER A 257 -22.04 -0.16 -4.58
C SER A 257 -21.66 1.16 -5.27
N LEU A 258 -20.49 1.75 -4.96
CA LEU A 258 -20.05 2.98 -5.62
C LEU A 258 -19.84 2.75 -7.14
N PRO A 259 -20.40 3.61 -8.00
CA PRO A 259 -20.09 3.57 -9.43
C PRO A 259 -18.66 4.05 -9.68
N LEU A 260 -18.00 3.59 -10.76
CA LEU A 260 -16.64 4.05 -11.11
C LEU A 260 -16.54 5.55 -11.47
N SER A 261 -17.66 6.26 -11.60
CA SER A 261 -17.69 7.72 -11.69
C SER A 261 -17.39 8.41 -10.34
N GLU A 262 -17.44 7.67 -9.24
CA GLU A 262 -17.18 8.12 -7.88
C GLU A 262 -15.96 7.42 -7.30
N PHE A 263 -15.07 8.19 -6.67
CA PHE A 263 -13.86 7.66 -6.08
C PHE A 263 -14.08 7.38 -4.59
N PRO A 264 -13.69 6.21 -4.06
CA PRO A 264 -13.76 5.93 -2.62
C PRO A 264 -12.73 6.79 -1.89
N LEU A 265 -13.19 7.90 -1.31
CA LEU A 265 -12.30 8.83 -0.63
C LEU A 265 -11.97 8.31 0.77
N HIS A 266 -10.72 8.51 1.16
CA HIS A 266 -10.19 8.14 2.47
C HIS A 266 -11.02 8.80 3.58
N GLU A 267 -11.35 10.08 3.45
CA GLU A 267 -12.16 10.83 4.41
C GLU A 267 -13.59 10.32 4.61
N ASP A 268 -14.14 9.54 3.67
CA ASP A 268 -15.50 9.00 3.74
C ASP A 268 -15.56 7.62 4.44
N PHE A 269 -14.45 6.88 4.43
CA PHE A 269 -14.40 5.48 4.90
C PHE A 269 -13.38 5.24 6.03
N CYS A 270 -12.25 5.95 6.01
CA CYS A 270 -11.11 5.73 6.89
C CYS A 270 -11.15 6.67 8.11
N LEU A 271 -12.16 6.49 8.97
CA LEU A 271 -12.40 7.39 10.09
C LEU A 271 -11.41 7.14 11.25
N PRO A 272 -10.79 8.18 11.82
CA PRO A 272 -10.00 8.08 13.06
C PRO A 272 -10.78 7.38 14.19
N TRP A 273 -10.15 6.49 14.95
CA TRP A 273 -10.82 5.77 16.03
C TRP A 273 -10.30 6.18 17.42
N GLY A 274 -11.11 6.97 18.13
CA GLY A 274 -10.74 7.51 19.44
C GLY A 274 -9.78 8.71 19.40
N TRP A 275 -9.64 9.37 18.25
CA TRP A 275 -8.85 10.60 18.12
C TRP A 275 -9.38 11.49 16.99
N TRP A 276 -8.85 12.72 16.88
CA TRP A 276 -9.27 13.70 15.88
C TRP A 276 -8.14 14.02 14.90
N CYS A 277 -8.52 14.18 13.63
CA CYS A 277 -7.66 14.68 12.57
C CYS A 277 -8.38 15.76 11.75
N ARG A 278 -7.61 16.68 11.16
CA ARG A 278 -8.14 17.72 10.27
C ARG A 278 -8.49 17.10 8.92
N THR A 279 -9.57 17.58 8.29
CA THR A 279 -9.96 17.19 6.93
C THR A 279 -9.74 18.35 5.94
N PRO A 280 -9.31 18.06 4.68
CA PRO A 280 -8.83 16.76 4.22
C PRO A 280 -7.58 16.34 5.01
N TYR A 281 -7.40 15.03 5.13
CA TYR A 281 -6.36 14.48 5.98
C TYR A 281 -4.96 14.90 5.51
N TRP A 282 -4.07 15.07 6.48
CA TRP A 282 -2.67 15.43 6.27
C TRP A 282 -1.81 14.20 6.50
N PHE A 283 -1.17 13.67 5.45
CA PHE A 283 -0.53 12.36 5.48
C PHE A 283 1.00 12.43 5.49
N VAL A 284 1.57 13.62 5.42
CA VAL A 284 3.02 13.79 5.45
C VAL A 284 3.33 15.05 6.24
N PRO A 285 4.33 15.07 7.15
CA PRO A 285 4.75 16.28 7.85
C PRO A 285 5.47 17.31 6.93
N ASP A 286 5.01 17.49 5.70
CA ASP A 286 5.53 18.40 4.69
C ASP A 286 4.72 19.71 4.63
N ARG A 287 5.43 20.84 4.55
CA ARG A 287 4.85 22.18 4.46
C ARG A 287 4.07 22.40 3.17
N ARG A 288 4.48 21.77 2.05
CA ARG A 288 3.77 21.93 0.77
C ARG A 288 2.44 21.18 0.79
N GLU A 289 2.41 19.95 1.31
CA GLU A 289 1.16 19.22 1.53
C GLU A 289 0.24 19.96 2.52
N TYR A 290 0.78 20.48 3.62
CA TYR A 290 0.02 21.30 4.57
C TYR A 290 -0.61 22.55 3.92
N ARG A 291 0.16 23.28 3.09
CA ARG A 291 -0.36 24.44 2.34
C ARG A 291 -1.43 24.04 1.33
N THR A 292 -1.27 22.88 0.69
CA THR A 292 -2.27 22.35 -0.26
C THR A 292 -3.56 22.01 0.47
N MET A 293 -3.46 21.31 1.61
CA MET A 293 -4.60 21.06 2.51
C MET A 293 -5.30 22.36 2.87
N LEU A 294 -4.58 23.40 3.31
CA LEU A 294 -5.19 24.70 3.65
C LEU A 294 -5.90 25.37 2.45
N LYS A 295 -5.42 25.18 1.22
CA LYS A 295 -6.10 25.70 0.02
C LYS A 295 -7.39 24.94 -0.27
N GLU A 296 -7.36 23.61 -0.19
CA GLU A 296 -8.53 22.76 -0.38
C GLU A 296 -9.61 23.01 0.68
N VAL A 297 -9.22 23.23 1.95
CA VAL A 297 -10.13 23.62 3.04
C VAL A 297 -10.81 24.97 2.76
N LYS A 298 -10.12 25.93 2.12
CA LYS A 298 -10.70 27.24 1.78
C LYS A 298 -11.66 27.18 0.59
N GLY A 299 -11.41 26.28 -0.36
CA GLY A 299 -12.19 26.16 -1.60
C GLY A 299 -13.45 25.32 -1.48
N ARG A 300 -13.57 24.49 -0.44
CA ARG A 300 -14.68 23.58 -0.21
C ARG A 300 -15.20 23.76 1.22
N ARG A 301 -16.51 23.77 1.44
CA ARG A 301 -17.14 23.81 2.79
C ARG A 301 -16.88 22.51 3.58
N TRP A 302 -15.63 22.07 3.71
CA TRP A 302 -15.26 21.02 4.64
C TRP A 302 -15.25 21.62 6.04
N PHE A 303 -16.14 21.14 6.90
CA PHE A 303 -16.06 21.47 8.32
C PHE A 303 -14.75 20.87 8.87
N PRO A 304 -13.85 21.66 9.49
CA PRO A 304 -12.50 21.21 9.85
C PRO A 304 -12.42 20.11 10.93
N TRP A 305 -13.57 19.64 11.42
CA TRP A 305 -13.67 18.89 12.67
C TRP A 305 -14.63 17.72 12.51
N LEU A 306 -14.16 16.61 11.94
CA LEU A 306 -14.86 15.34 12.14
C LEU A 306 -14.50 14.80 13.52
N ARG A 307 -15.45 14.88 14.47
CA ARG A 307 -15.43 14.07 15.69
C ARG A 307 -15.82 12.65 15.29
N ALA A 308 -14.90 11.71 15.41
CA ALA A 308 -15.28 10.31 15.51
C ALA A 308 -15.50 9.99 16.99
N SER A 309 -16.72 9.59 17.33
CA SER A 309 -17.14 9.08 18.64
C SER A 309 -16.50 7.72 18.97
#